data_AF-A0AA86QVR5-F1
#
_entry.id   AF-A0AA86QVR5-F1
#
_cell.length_a   1.000
_cell.length_b   1.000
_cell.length_c   1.000
_cell.angle_alpha   90.00
_cell.angle_beta   90.00
_cell.angle_gamma   90.00
#
_symmetry.space_group_name_H-M   'P 1'
#
loop_
_entity.id
_entity.type
_entity.pdbx_description
1 polymer ?
#
loop_
_entity_poly.entity_id
_entity_poly.type
_entity_poly.pdbx_seq_one_letter_code
_entity_poly.pdbx_strand_id
1 'polypeptide(L)'
;MEQFIDVHPELKIRAIFSGHDHLFSAFKRNQQLFFVAGAGGGKIDPMTNKNFAKNRQWPKKELHGPLPVLNDACYGYEHHLDSWMQFTRTEVNFYAEKIVYQVRDLTNDNIIASYEQQV
;
A
#
# COMPACT_ATOMS: atom_id res chain seq x y z
N MET A 1 5.15 -7.31 -10.39
CA MET A 1 4.14 -6.26 -10.62
C MET A 1 4.72 -5.14 -11.47
N GLU A 2 5.89 -4.61 -11.14
CA GLU A 2 6.54 -3.51 -11.89
C GLU A 2 6.86 -3.84 -13.35
N GLN A 3 7.34 -5.06 -13.65
CA GLN A 3 7.64 -5.47 -15.02
C GLN A 3 6.41 -5.44 -15.96
N PHE A 4 5.20 -5.63 -15.44
CA PHE A 4 3.99 -5.62 -16.27
C PHE A 4 3.71 -4.22 -16.82
N ILE A 5 3.90 -3.19 -15.99
CA ILE A 5 3.66 -1.80 -16.40
C ILE A 5 4.71 -1.35 -17.40
N ASP A 6 5.97 -1.70 -17.15
CA ASP A 6 7.08 -1.27 -18.00
C ASP A 6 6.96 -1.90 -19.41
N VAL A 7 6.26 -3.04 -19.55
CA VAL A 7 5.95 -3.70 -20.83
C VAL A 7 4.68 -3.17 -21.49
N HIS A 8 3.76 -2.56 -20.73
CA HIS A 8 2.47 -2.07 -21.22
C HIS A 8 2.22 -0.57 -20.92
N PRO A 9 3.10 0.35 -21.38
CA PRO A 9 2.96 1.79 -21.13
C PRO A 9 1.70 2.39 -21.74
N GLU A 10 1.14 1.77 -22.80
CA GLU A 10 -0.06 2.20 -23.51
C GLU A 10 -1.34 2.14 -22.64
N LEU A 11 -1.35 1.30 -21.61
CA LEU A 11 -2.53 1.09 -20.77
C LEU A 11 -2.82 2.24 -19.80
N LYS A 12 -1.89 3.21 -19.66
CA LYS A 12 -2.04 4.39 -18.80
C LYS A 12 -2.53 4.06 -17.38
N ILE A 13 -2.02 2.96 -16.83
CA ILE A 13 -2.41 2.47 -15.50
C ILE A 13 -2.11 3.56 -14.46
N ARG A 14 -3.12 3.90 -13.65
CA ARG A 14 -3.05 4.97 -12.65
C ARG A 14 -2.78 4.43 -11.24
N ALA A 15 -3.40 3.32 -10.90
CA ALA A 15 -3.17 2.60 -9.67
C ALA A 15 -3.28 1.09 -9.87
N ILE A 16 -2.54 0.32 -9.05
CA ILE A 16 -2.65 -1.12 -8.96
C ILE A 16 -3.02 -1.50 -7.53
N PHE A 17 -3.98 -2.41 -7.39
CA PHE A 17 -4.40 -2.96 -6.11
C PHE A 17 -4.04 -4.43 -6.05
N SER A 18 -3.48 -4.85 -4.92
CA SER A 18 -3.17 -6.23 -4.60
C SER A 18 -3.58 -6.56 -3.18
N GLY A 19 -3.60 -7.84 -2.84
CA GLY A 19 -3.88 -8.33 -1.47
C GLY A 19 -2.75 -9.24 -1.01
N HIS A 20 -3.13 -10.35 -0.37
CA HIS A 20 -2.23 -11.41 0.15
C HIS A 20 -1.41 -11.01 1.37
N ASP A 21 -0.70 -9.90 1.30
CA ASP A 21 0.04 -9.38 2.43
C ASP A 21 -0.94 -8.77 3.43
N HIS A 22 -1.12 -9.43 4.58
CA HIS A 22 -2.06 -9.07 5.65
C HIS A 22 -1.67 -7.75 6.36
N LEU A 23 -1.54 -6.67 5.60
CA LEU A 23 -1.23 -5.30 6.00
C LEU A 23 -1.76 -4.35 4.93
N PHE A 24 -1.72 -3.05 5.23
CA PHE A 24 -1.80 -2.03 4.19
C PHE A 24 -0.39 -1.59 3.79
N SER A 25 -0.13 -1.44 2.50
CA SER A 25 1.02 -0.68 1.97
C SER A 25 0.65 0.18 0.78
N ALA A 26 1.30 1.34 0.67
CA ALA A 26 1.25 2.22 -0.49
C ALA A 26 2.65 2.49 -1.02
N PHE A 27 2.79 2.50 -2.34
CA PHE A 27 4.01 2.85 -3.05
C PHE A 27 3.71 3.78 -4.23
N LYS A 28 4.71 4.56 -4.67
CA LYS A 28 4.60 5.43 -5.84
C LYS A 28 5.83 5.35 -6.73
N ARG A 29 5.60 5.04 -8.01
CA ARG A 29 6.62 4.98 -9.08
C ARG A 29 6.01 5.52 -10.37
N ASN A 30 6.74 6.33 -11.13
CA ASN A 30 6.31 6.85 -12.44
C ASN A 30 4.88 7.45 -12.45
N GLN A 31 4.52 8.21 -11.41
CA GLN A 31 3.18 8.78 -11.16
C GLN A 31 2.06 7.77 -10.88
N GLN A 32 2.37 6.47 -10.82
CA GLN A 32 1.42 5.41 -10.51
C GLN A 32 1.46 5.07 -9.03
N LEU A 33 0.29 4.73 -8.49
CA LEU A 33 0.14 4.30 -7.11
C LEU A 33 -0.02 2.78 -7.04
N PHE A 34 0.62 2.18 -6.06
CA PHE A 34 0.51 0.74 -5.82
C PHE A 34 0.01 0.55 -4.41
N PHE A 35 -1.05 -0.24 -4.27
CA PHE A 35 -1.68 -0.52 -3.00
C PHE A 35 -1.66 -2.01 -2.73
N VAL A 36 -1.19 -2.36 -1.54
CA VAL A 36 -1.41 -3.66 -0.92
C VAL A 36 -2.53 -3.45 0.07
N ALA A 37 -3.73 -3.91 -0.26
CA ALA A 37 -4.95 -3.80 0.55
C ALA A 37 -5.32 -5.16 1.17
N GLY A 38 -4.35 -5.84 1.78
CA GLY A 38 -4.55 -7.20 2.31
C GLY A 38 -5.04 -7.27 3.75
N ALA A 39 -5.21 -6.13 4.43
CA ALA A 39 -5.70 -6.06 5.80
C ALA A 39 -7.23 -5.86 5.93
N GLY A 40 -8.03 -6.39 5.01
CA GLY A 40 -9.49 -6.24 5.04
C GLY A 40 -10.22 -7.14 6.05
N GLY A 41 -9.53 -8.08 6.70
CA GLY A 41 -10.11 -9.07 7.64
C GLY A 41 -9.57 -10.49 7.42
N GLY A 42 -10.17 -11.47 8.11
CA GLY A 42 -9.84 -12.91 7.95
C GLY A 42 -9.34 -13.59 9.22
N LYS A 43 -8.94 -14.86 9.11
CA LYS A 43 -8.42 -15.67 10.24
C LYS A 43 -7.02 -15.26 10.70
N ILE A 44 -6.30 -14.53 9.86
CA ILE A 44 -4.95 -14.04 10.13
C ILE A 44 -5.06 -12.55 10.42
N ASP A 45 -4.88 -12.21 11.69
CA ASP A 45 -4.95 -10.85 12.17
C ASP A 45 -3.59 -10.14 11.91
N PRO A 46 -3.62 -8.96 11.27
CA PRO A 46 -2.42 -8.16 10.97
C PRO A 46 -1.59 -7.82 12.22
N MET A 47 -2.21 -7.76 13.41
CA MET A 47 -1.59 -7.33 14.65
C MET A 47 -0.96 -8.45 15.48
N THR A 48 -1.45 -9.69 15.36
CA THR A 48 -1.09 -10.78 16.29
C THR A 48 -0.09 -11.79 15.74
N ASN A 49 0.18 -11.78 14.43
CA ASN A 49 0.97 -12.85 13.84
C ASN A 49 2.47 -12.54 13.70
N LYS A 50 3.19 -12.63 14.84
CA LYS A 50 4.67 -12.61 14.87
C LYS A 50 5.33 -13.64 13.94
N ASN A 51 4.61 -14.68 13.49
CA ASN A 51 5.16 -15.69 12.58
C ASN A 51 5.21 -15.26 11.11
N PHE A 52 4.40 -14.28 10.66
CA PHE A 52 4.49 -13.75 9.29
C PHE A 52 5.61 -12.70 9.13
N ALA A 53 5.96 -12.00 10.20
CA ALA A 53 6.98 -10.96 10.20
C ALA A 53 8.42 -11.48 10.39
N LYS A 54 8.64 -12.79 10.61
CA LYS A 54 9.96 -13.34 11.00
C LYS A 54 11.11 -12.97 10.06
N ASN A 55 10.86 -12.90 8.76
CA ASN A 55 11.85 -12.53 7.74
C ASN A 55 11.51 -11.24 6.98
N ARG A 56 10.33 -10.66 7.22
CA ARG A 56 9.99 -9.35 6.67
C ARG A 56 10.49 -8.29 7.64
N GLN A 57 11.40 -7.43 7.17
CA GLN A 57 11.90 -6.27 7.91
C GLN A 57 10.83 -5.17 8.07
N TRP A 58 9.66 -5.55 8.56
CA TRP A 58 8.54 -4.68 8.90
C TRP A 58 8.44 -4.60 10.43
N PRO A 59 9.40 -3.95 11.13
CA PRO A 59 9.48 -4.00 12.60
C PRO A 59 8.52 -3.04 13.30
N LYS A 60 7.71 -2.26 12.56
CA LYS A 60 6.84 -1.22 13.10
C LYS A 60 5.40 -1.41 12.65
N LYS A 61 4.48 -1.09 13.55
CA LYS A 61 3.03 -1.06 13.28
C LYS A 61 2.67 -0.05 12.18
N GLU A 62 3.48 0.99 12.06
CA GLU A 62 3.30 2.08 11.11
C GLU A 62 4.68 2.40 10.53
N LEU A 63 4.73 2.53 9.21
CA LEU A 63 5.93 2.92 8.50
C LEU A 63 5.56 4.01 7.50
N HIS A 64 6.34 5.08 7.49
CA HIS A 64 6.19 6.20 6.57
C HIS A 64 7.49 6.37 5.81
N GLY A 65 7.39 6.39 4.49
CA GLY A 65 8.49 6.59 3.58
C GLY A 65 8.70 8.06 3.21
N PRO A 66 9.58 8.31 2.22
CA PRO A 66 10.41 7.32 1.53
C PRO A 66 11.40 6.65 2.49
N LEU A 67 11.61 5.34 2.34
CA LEU A 67 12.53 4.58 3.19
C LEU A 67 13.90 4.48 2.53
N PRO A 68 14.99 4.49 3.31
CA PRO A 68 16.31 4.24 2.75
C PRO A 68 16.37 2.82 2.18
N VAL A 69 17.01 2.68 1.02
CA VAL A 69 17.32 1.36 0.44
C VAL A 69 18.22 0.60 1.42
N LEU A 70 17.71 -0.51 1.96
CA LEU A 70 18.48 -1.44 2.78
C LEU A 70 18.89 -2.62 1.90
N ASN A 71 20.15 -3.02 2.02
CA ASN A 71 20.87 -3.77 0.99
C ASN A 71 20.29 -5.11 0.52
N ASP A 72 19.25 -5.72 1.10
CA ASP A 72 18.81 -7.05 0.63
C ASP A 72 17.37 -7.49 0.95
N ALA A 73 16.52 -6.70 1.61
CA ALA A 73 15.37 -7.31 2.27
C ALA A 73 14.00 -7.15 1.60
N CYS A 74 13.75 -6.11 0.79
CA CYS A 74 12.44 -5.89 0.18
C CYS A 74 12.54 -4.95 -1.03
N TYR A 75 12.08 -5.41 -2.20
CA TYR A 75 11.95 -4.60 -3.41
C TYR A 75 10.93 -3.48 -3.19
N GLY A 76 11.24 -2.23 -3.60
CA GLY A 76 10.30 -1.09 -3.58
C GLY A 76 10.34 -0.17 -2.36
N TYR A 77 11.36 -0.25 -1.50
CA TYR A 77 11.53 0.63 -0.33
C TYR A 77 11.70 2.12 -0.70
N GLU A 78 12.43 2.38 -1.78
CA GLU A 78 12.62 3.70 -2.37
C GLU A 78 11.32 4.30 -2.92
N HIS A 79 10.33 3.46 -3.23
CA HIS A 79 9.02 3.84 -3.72
C HIS A 79 7.96 3.85 -2.61
N HIS A 80 8.32 3.46 -1.39
CA HIS A 80 7.38 3.33 -0.29
C HIS A 80 6.82 4.69 0.15
N LEU A 81 5.49 4.75 0.33
CA LEU A 81 4.80 5.89 0.90
C LEU A 81 4.43 5.61 2.35
N ASP A 82 3.56 4.63 2.58
CA ASP A 82 3.08 4.31 3.91
C ASP A 82 2.69 2.85 4.04
N SER A 83 2.66 2.35 5.26
CA SER A 83 2.09 1.06 5.57
C SER A 83 1.64 0.96 7.02
N TRP A 84 0.55 0.23 7.22
CA TRP A 84 -0.06 0.02 8.53
C TRP A 84 -0.36 -1.47 8.75
N MET A 85 0.02 -1.97 9.92
CA MET A 85 -0.29 -3.32 10.39
C MET A 85 -1.60 -3.33 11.16
N GLN A 86 -2.69 -2.84 10.59
CA GLN A 86 -4.01 -2.85 11.22
C GLN A 86 -5.10 -3.13 10.19
N PHE A 87 -6.33 -3.40 10.62
CA PHE A 87 -7.43 -3.61 9.69
C PHE A 87 -7.77 -2.32 8.96
N THR A 88 -7.76 -2.37 7.63
CA THR A 88 -8.01 -1.20 6.79
C THR A 88 -8.86 -1.51 5.58
N ARG A 89 -9.56 -0.51 5.06
CA ARG A 89 -10.09 -0.51 3.69
C ARG A 89 -9.56 0.67 2.90
N THR A 90 -9.46 0.51 1.58
CA THR A 90 -9.14 1.61 0.66
C THR A 90 -10.39 2.02 -0.10
N GLU A 91 -10.77 3.29 0.01
CA GLU A 91 -11.86 3.92 -0.74
C GLU A 91 -11.27 4.71 -1.91
N VAL A 92 -11.86 4.56 -3.08
CA VAL A 92 -11.41 5.26 -4.31
C VAL A 92 -12.54 6.16 -4.79
N ASN A 93 -12.29 7.47 -4.76
CA ASN A 93 -13.23 8.49 -5.17
C ASN A 93 -12.73 9.15 -6.46
N PHE A 94 -13.58 9.16 -7.49
CA PHE A 94 -13.30 9.79 -8.79
C PHE A 94 -13.98 11.16 -8.84
N TYR A 95 -13.19 12.19 -9.13
CA TYR A 95 -13.64 13.55 -9.40
C TYR A 95 -13.26 13.95 -10.82
N ALA A 96 -13.77 15.09 -11.29
CA ALA A 96 -13.55 15.56 -12.65
C ALA A 96 -12.05 15.72 -13.01
N GLU A 97 -11.22 16.18 -12.06
CA GLU A 97 -9.81 16.51 -12.31
C GLU A 97 -8.84 15.65 -11.49
N LYS A 98 -9.36 14.83 -10.56
CA LYS A 98 -8.52 14.04 -9.66
C LYS A 98 -9.16 12.73 -9.22
N ILE A 99 -8.31 11.79 -8.85
CA ILE A 99 -8.67 10.56 -8.14
C ILE A 99 -8.12 10.67 -6.72
N VAL A 100 -8.94 10.36 -5.73
CA VAL A 100 -8.56 10.37 -4.32
C VAL A 100 -8.68 8.96 -3.75
N TYR A 101 -7.59 8.46 -3.18
CA TYR A 101 -7.48 7.16 -2.54
C TYR A 101 -7.40 7.37 -1.03
N GLN A 102 -8.43 7.00 -0.28
CA GLN A 102 -8.48 7.14 1.17
C GLN A 102 -8.31 5.79 1.85
N VAL A 103 -7.39 5.71 2.80
CA VAL A 103 -7.21 4.52 3.63
C VAL A 103 -7.89 4.78 4.96
N ARG A 104 -8.81 3.89 5.33
CA ARG A 104 -9.54 3.97 6.59
C ARG A 104 -9.20 2.83 7.50
N ASP A 105 -9.10 3.13 8.79
CA ASP A 105 -9.09 2.14 9.86
C ASP A 105 -10.49 1.52 9.99
N LEU A 106 -10.58 0.19 9.88
CA LEU A 106 -11.87 -0.51 9.97
C LEU A 106 -12.42 -0.58 11.40
N THR A 107 -11.61 -0.29 12.43
CA THR A 107 -12.03 -0.37 13.83
C THR A 107 -12.77 0.87 14.30
N ASN A 108 -12.44 2.04 13.75
CA ASN A 108 -12.98 3.34 14.16
C ASN A 108 -13.43 4.24 12.99
N ASP A 109 -13.29 3.77 11.74
CA ASP A 109 -13.67 4.44 10.49
C ASP A 109 -12.91 5.75 10.17
N ASN A 110 -11.85 6.05 10.94
CA ASN A 110 -11.01 7.23 10.69
C ASN A 110 -10.19 7.06 9.42
N ILE A 111 -10.02 8.17 8.68
CA ILE A 111 -9.06 8.26 7.58
C ILE A 111 -7.66 8.33 8.18
N ILE A 112 -6.82 7.35 7.84
CA ILE A 112 -5.42 7.29 8.29
C ILE A 112 -4.44 7.73 7.20
N ALA A 113 -4.87 7.70 5.93
CA ALA A 113 -4.08 8.18 4.80
C ALA A 113 -4.97 8.67 3.65
N SER A 114 -4.45 9.61 2.87
CA SER A 114 -5.08 10.06 1.64
C SER A 114 -4.04 10.33 0.57
N TYR A 115 -4.27 9.80 -0.63
CA TYR A 115 -3.42 10.02 -1.80
C TYR A 115 -4.25 10.66 -2.91
N GLU A 116 -3.74 11.73 -3.51
CA GLU A 116 -4.39 12.40 -4.63
C GLU A 116 -3.56 12.23 -5.91
N GLN A 117 -4.25 12.00 -7.03
CA GLN A 117 -3.66 11.88 -8.37
C GLN A 117 -4.48 12.70 -9.36
N GLN A 118 -3.82 13.63 -10.07
CA GLN A 118 -4.46 14.42 -11.14
C GLN A 118 -4.73 13.53 -12.36
N VAL A 119 -5.87 13.77 -13.02
CA VAL A 119 -6.31 13.04 -14.23
C VAL A 119 -5.62 13.60 -15.47
#